data_AF-A0A3A6PDB1-F1
#
_entry.id   AF-A0A3A6PDB1-F1
#
_cell.length_a   1.000
_cell.length_b   1.000
_cell.length_c   1.000
_cell.angle_alpha   90.00
_cell.angle_beta   90.00
_cell.angle_gamma   90.00
#
_symmetry.space_group_name_H-M   'P 1'
#
loop_
_entity.id
_entity.type
_entity.pdbx_description
1 polymer ?
#
loop_
_entity_poly.entity_id
_entity_poly.type
_entity_poly.pdbx_seq_one_letter_code
_entity_poly.pdbx_strand_id
1 'polypeptide(L)'
;MNLSAALALIVAVMAAPADLEAQPGVFHFGFKKSVDGKLPSIDEEGFKPIITKHGALFLGDTSRKELFLTFDNGYENGLTAKILDVLKEKGVPATFFVTGHYIKDQPELLKRMAAEGHIIGNHSWSHPDMTTLSEDAIRIELEKVKEQVREVTGQQEMTYLRPPRGIFSEKVLAASKGSGYTSVFWSIAYKDWDVRAQKGSAYAFQQVTKQLHPGAILLLHSVSQDNADALGSIIDEARGQGYEFKSLPELTQAAEPAPSSAPEVTP
;
A
#
# COMPACT_ATOMS: atom_id res chain seq x y z
N MET A 1 -63.76 38.23 15.46
CA MET A 1 -64.18 36.87 15.86
C MET A 1 -64.41 36.11 14.55
N ASN A 2 -63.67 35.09 14.11
CA ASN A 2 -62.68 34.22 14.73
C ASN A 2 -61.58 33.89 13.70
N LEU A 3 -60.35 33.69 14.22
CA LEU A 3 -59.22 33.08 13.54
C LEU A 3 -59.51 31.63 13.16
N SER A 4 -58.98 31.17 12.02
CA SER A 4 -58.67 29.76 11.84
C SER A 4 -57.32 29.65 11.12
N ALA A 5 -56.27 29.37 11.89
CA ALA A 5 -54.93 29.08 11.41
C ALA A 5 -54.73 27.56 11.47
N ALA A 6 -54.48 26.94 10.32
CA ALA A 6 -54.13 25.52 10.25
C ALA A 6 -52.65 25.36 10.63
N LEU A 7 -52.40 24.69 11.75
CA LEU A 7 -51.06 24.34 12.22
C LEU A 7 -50.64 23.01 11.61
N ALA A 8 -49.76 23.03 10.61
CA ALA A 8 -49.13 21.83 10.07
C ALA A 8 -47.98 21.42 11.00
N LEU A 9 -48.14 20.29 11.69
CA LEU A 9 -47.11 19.71 12.55
C LEU A 9 -46.07 19.01 11.67
N ILE A 10 -44.93 19.67 11.41
CA ILE A 10 -43.76 19.04 10.79
C ILE A 10 -43.01 18.29 11.89
N VAL A 11 -43.13 16.97 11.92
CA VAL A 11 -42.30 16.10 12.75
C VAL A 11 -40.96 15.93 12.03
N ALA A 12 -39.94 16.67 12.47
CA ALA A 12 -38.57 16.44 12.04
C ALA A 12 -38.04 15.18 12.75
N VAL A 13 -37.95 14.06 12.02
CA VAL A 13 -37.21 12.89 12.49
C VAL A 13 -35.73 13.20 12.38
N MET A 14 -35.10 13.57 13.49
CA MET A 14 -33.65 13.59 13.58
C MET A 14 -33.15 12.14 13.59
N ALA A 15 -32.66 11.68 12.45
CA ALA A 15 -31.87 10.45 12.40
C ALA A 15 -30.57 10.71 13.18
N ALA A 16 -30.35 9.94 14.24
CA ALA A 16 -29.05 9.87 14.89
C ALA A 16 -27.97 9.42 13.88
N PRO A 17 -26.72 9.88 14.00
CA PRO A 17 -25.64 9.33 13.19
C PRO A 17 -25.57 7.82 13.43
N ALA A 18 -25.64 7.04 12.36
CA ALA A 18 -25.37 5.62 12.43
C ALA A 18 -23.93 5.46 12.89
N ASP A 19 -23.74 4.90 14.08
CA ASP A 19 -22.46 4.36 14.49
C ASP A 19 -22.03 3.35 13.42
N LEU A 20 -20.85 3.58 12.84
CA LEU A 20 -20.26 2.71 11.83
C LEU A 20 -19.83 1.43 12.55
N GLU A 21 -20.77 0.50 12.78
CA GLU A 21 -20.46 -0.83 13.28
C GLU A 21 -19.44 -1.47 12.33
N ALA A 22 -18.32 -1.92 12.90
CA ALA A 22 -17.31 -2.68 12.16
C ALA A 22 -17.98 -3.88 11.52
N GLN A 23 -18.12 -3.86 10.20
CA GLN A 23 -18.63 -4.98 9.41
C GLN A 23 -17.75 -6.21 9.72
N PRO A 24 -18.31 -7.34 10.20
CA PRO A 24 -17.53 -8.53 10.50
C PRO A 24 -16.65 -8.93 9.31
N GLY A 25 -15.33 -8.97 9.50
CA GLY A 25 -14.37 -9.38 8.47
C GLY A 25 -13.86 -8.29 7.53
N VAL A 26 -14.14 -7.01 7.80
CA VAL A 26 -13.44 -5.87 7.18
C VAL A 26 -12.29 -5.42 8.08
N PHE A 27 -11.11 -5.26 7.50
CA PHE A 27 -9.89 -4.88 8.19
C PHE A 27 -9.25 -3.66 7.55
N HIS A 28 -8.61 -2.84 8.37
CA HIS A 28 -7.64 -1.83 7.95
C HIS A 28 -6.26 -2.39 8.24
N PHE A 29 -5.37 -2.38 7.25
CA PHE A 29 -4.02 -2.87 7.43
C PHE A 29 -3.26 -1.99 8.42
N GLY A 30 -3.00 -2.55 9.60
CA GLY A 30 -2.18 -2.00 10.66
C GLY A 30 -1.06 -2.97 11.03
N PHE A 31 -0.07 -2.48 11.76
CA PHE A 31 0.96 -3.32 12.32
C PHE A 31 1.61 -2.62 13.51
N LYS A 32 2.09 -3.42 14.45
CA LYS A 32 3.03 -2.94 15.47
C LYS A 32 4.35 -2.62 14.78
N LYS A 33 4.77 -1.35 14.85
CA LYS A 33 5.99 -0.87 14.20
C LYS A 33 7.26 -1.54 14.72
N SER A 34 8.27 -1.60 13.86
CA SER A 34 9.65 -1.93 14.26
C SER A 34 10.17 -0.90 15.26
N VAL A 35 10.72 -1.39 16.38
CA VAL A 35 11.31 -0.58 17.46
C VAL A 35 12.49 -1.35 18.05
N ASP A 36 13.62 -0.68 18.24
CA ASP A 36 14.83 -1.23 18.89
C ASP A 36 15.29 -2.58 18.33
N GLY A 37 15.25 -2.73 17.00
CA GLY A 37 15.67 -3.96 16.31
C GLY A 37 14.64 -5.09 16.32
N LYS A 38 13.47 -4.91 16.93
CA LYS A 38 12.35 -5.85 16.82
C LYS A 38 11.65 -5.68 15.48
N LEU A 39 11.37 -6.79 14.80
CA LEU A 39 10.58 -6.79 13.57
C LEU A 39 9.14 -6.29 13.83
N PRO A 40 8.50 -5.69 12.81
CA PRO A 40 7.08 -5.38 12.91
C PRO A 40 6.25 -6.65 13.00
N SER A 41 5.08 -6.55 13.64
CA SER A 41 4.19 -7.70 13.83
C SER A 41 2.75 -7.35 13.52
N ILE A 42 2.04 -8.33 12.98
CA ILE A 42 0.60 -8.32 12.73
C ILE A 42 -0.13 -9.39 13.57
N ASP A 43 0.53 -9.97 14.59
CA ASP A 43 0.00 -11.10 15.36
C ASP A 43 -1.27 -10.74 16.15
N GLU A 44 -1.37 -9.49 16.59
CA GLU A 44 -2.49 -8.99 17.39
C GLU A 44 -3.60 -8.33 16.53
N GLU A 45 -3.43 -8.28 15.21
CA GLU A 45 -4.33 -7.55 14.31
C GLU A 45 -5.56 -8.37 13.88
N GLY A 46 -5.59 -9.67 14.19
CA GLY A 46 -6.71 -10.58 13.89
C GLY A 46 -6.83 -11.01 12.41
N PHE A 47 -6.13 -10.35 11.48
CA PHE A 47 -6.17 -10.68 10.05
C PHE A 47 -4.95 -11.47 9.54
N LYS A 48 -3.95 -11.78 10.39
CA LYS A 48 -2.78 -12.57 9.97
C LYS A 48 -3.15 -13.87 9.23
N PRO A 49 -4.14 -14.67 9.68
CA PRO A 49 -4.52 -15.89 8.97
C PRO A 49 -4.97 -15.66 7.53
N ILE A 50 -5.70 -14.56 7.26
CA ILE A 50 -6.19 -14.25 5.91
C ILE A 50 -5.07 -13.71 5.00
N ILE A 51 -4.12 -12.95 5.55
CA ILE A 51 -2.91 -12.52 4.83
C ILE A 51 -2.11 -13.74 4.37
N THR A 52 -1.81 -14.68 5.29
CA THR A 52 -1.05 -15.90 5.00
C THR A 52 -1.79 -16.80 4.00
N LYS A 53 -3.09 -17.07 4.22
CA LYS A 53 -3.90 -17.93 3.34
C LYS A 53 -3.92 -17.45 1.90
N HIS A 54 -3.98 -16.13 1.68
CA HIS A 54 -4.04 -15.54 0.36
C HIS A 54 -2.66 -15.21 -0.22
N GLY A 55 -1.58 -15.41 0.52
CA GLY A 55 -0.22 -15.10 0.08
C GLY A 55 0.02 -13.60 -0.11
N ALA A 56 -0.69 -12.77 0.66
CA ALA A 56 -0.47 -11.33 0.65
C ALA A 56 0.86 -11.00 1.36
N LEU A 57 1.57 -10.02 0.82
CA LEU A 57 2.89 -9.62 1.29
C LEU A 57 2.79 -8.40 2.19
N PHE A 58 3.57 -8.36 3.27
CA PHE A 58 3.83 -7.13 4.01
C PHE A 58 5.30 -7.01 4.45
N LEU A 59 6.02 -8.14 4.45
CA LEU A 59 7.46 -8.27 4.66
C LEU A 59 8.05 -9.22 3.60
N GLY A 60 9.34 -9.02 3.30
CA GLY A 60 10.20 -10.00 2.64
C GLY A 60 10.95 -10.87 3.65
N ASP A 61 12.05 -11.48 3.19
CA ASP A 61 12.92 -12.31 4.02
C ASP A 61 13.67 -11.49 5.07
N THR A 62 13.29 -11.67 6.34
CA THR A 62 13.84 -10.93 7.48
C THR A 62 15.22 -11.40 7.92
N SER A 63 15.77 -12.44 7.28
CA SER A 63 17.18 -12.82 7.45
C SER A 63 18.13 -12.01 6.55
N ARG A 64 17.59 -11.28 5.56
CA ARG A 64 18.36 -10.49 4.60
C ARG A 64 18.11 -9.00 4.78
N LYS A 65 19.18 -8.21 4.71
CA LYS A 65 19.09 -6.74 4.72
C LYS A 65 18.64 -6.20 3.35
N GLU A 66 17.46 -6.63 2.92
CA GLU A 66 16.80 -6.18 1.69
C GLU A 66 15.64 -5.25 2.03
N LEU A 67 15.47 -4.20 1.23
CA LEU A 67 14.38 -3.22 1.34
C LEU A 67 13.64 -3.12 0.01
N PHE A 68 12.32 -2.99 0.07
CA PHE A 68 11.45 -2.90 -1.11
C PHE A 68 10.73 -1.56 -1.09
N LEU A 69 11.14 -0.65 -1.97
CA LEU A 69 10.58 0.70 -2.01
C LEU A 69 9.32 0.72 -2.87
N THR A 70 8.22 1.21 -2.29
CA THR A 70 6.93 1.31 -3.00
C THR A 70 6.25 2.66 -2.78
N PHE A 71 5.48 3.08 -3.76
CA PHE A 71 4.72 4.33 -3.76
C PHE A 71 3.26 4.10 -4.10
N ASP A 72 2.36 4.83 -3.43
CA ASP A 72 0.95 4.91 -3.83
C ASP A 72 0.69 6.21 -4.58
N ASN A 73 0.16 6.08 -5.80
CA ASN A 73 0.00 7.16 -6.78
C ASN A 73 -1.48 7.35 -7.11
N GLY A 74 -2.15 8.14 -6.26
CA GLY A 74 -3.56 8.51 -6.44
C GLY A 74 -3.78 9.70 -7.35
N TYR A 75 -2.91 10.72 -7.25
CA TYR A 75 -2.87 11.95 -8.03
C TYR A 75 -1.42 12.49 -8.02
N GLU A 76 -1.11 13.47 -8.86
CA GLU A 76 0.22 14.07 -8.96
C GLU A 76 0.30 15.44 -8.27
N ASN A 77 1.46 15.75 -7.68
CA ASN A 77 1.72 17.04 -7.00
C ASN A 77 2.99 17.75 -7.51
N GLY A 78 3.48 17.38 -8.70
CA GLY A 78 4.67 17.94 -9.34
C GLY A 78 6.00 17.36 -8.86
N LEU A 79 6.00 16.21 -8.18
CA LEU A 79 7.15 15.67 -7.46
C LEU A 79 7.61 14.31 -7.95
N THR A 80 6.75 13.54 -8.63
CA THR A 80 7.12 12.19 -9.07
C THR A 80 8.29 12.20 -10.05
N ALA A 81 8.40 13.20 -10.93
CA ALA A 81 9.54 13.34 -11.83
C ALA A 81 10.88 13.43 -11.08
N LYS A 82 10.93 14.23 -10.01
CA LYS A 82 12.11 14.36 -9.14
C LYS A 82 12.42 13.07 -8.39
N ILE A 83 11.39 12.35 -7.94
CA ILE A 83 11.55 11.03 -7.30
C ILE A 83 12.18 10.04 -8.29
N LEU A 84 11.68 9.97 -9.52
CA LEU A 84 12.25 9.11 -10.58
C LEU A 84 13.71 9.46 -10.87
N ASP A 85 14.05 10.76 -10.94
CA ASP A 85 15.43 11.20 -11.14
C ASP A 85 16.37 10.71 -10.02
N VAL A 86 15.93 10.80 -8.75
CA VAL A 86 16.68 10.27 -7.60
C VAL A 86 16.82 8.75 -7.67
N LEU A 87 15.74 8.02 -8.00
CA LEU A 87 15.79 6.56 -8.11
C LEU A 87 16.77 6.11 -9.20
N LYS A 88 16.76 6.81 -10.34
CA LYS A 88 17.70 6.58 -11.44
C LYS A 88 19.14 6.87 -11.03
N GLU A 89 19.41 8.03 -10.42
CA GLU A 89 20.74 8.41 -9.93
C GLU A 89 21.28 7.38 -8.93
N LYS A 90 20.42 6.92 -8.02
CA LYS A 90 20.80 5.97 -6.99
C LYS A 90 20.80 4.52 -7.47
N GLY A 91 20.26 4.21 -8.65
CA GLY A 91 20.09 2.84 -9.14
C GLY A 91 19.20 2.00 -8.22
N VAL A 92 18.08 2.57 -7.76
CA VAL A 92 17.13 1.91 -6.86
C VAL A 92 15.84 1.55 -7.60
N PRO A 93 15.45 0.27 -7.66
CA PRO A 93 14.15 -0.10 -8.19
C PRO A 93 13.04 0.30 -7.22
N ALA A 94 11.86 0.62 -7.76
CA ALA A 94 10.66 0.90 -6.98
C ALA A 94 9.42 0.31 -7.65
N THR A 95 8.35 0.17 -6.86
CA THR A 95 7.01 -0.17 -7.36
C THR A 95 6.05 0.99 -7.15
N PHE A 96 5.33 1.41 -8.19
CA PHE A 96 4.34 2.48 -8.15
C PHE A 96 2.94 1.89 -8.32
N PHE A 97 2.12 1.93 -7.27
CA PHE A 97 0.73 1.49 -7.30
C PHE A 97 -0.15 2.64 -7.79
N VAL A 98 -0.63 2.56 -9.03
CA VAL A 98 -1.32 3.67 -9.71
C VAL A 98 -2.84 3.48 -9.73
N THR A 99 -3.57 4.59 -9.63
CA THR A 99 -5.03 4.63 -9.83
C THR A 99 -5.40 4.98 -11.28
N GLY A 100 -6.66 4.76 -11.64
CA GLY A 100 -7.21 5.20 -12.93
C GLY A 100 -7.09 6.71 -13.17
N HIS A 101 -7.25 7.52 -12.13
CA HIS A 101 -7.06 8.97 -12.23
C HIS A 101 -5.61 9.31 -12.60
N TYR A 102 -4.65 8.73 -11.89
CA TYR A 102 -3.23 8.96 -12.11
C TYR A 102 -2.79 8.53 -13.52
N ILE A 103 -3.26 7.37 -14.01
CA ILE A 103 -2.96 6.89 -15.37
C ILE A 103 -3.39 7.90 -16.43
N LYS A 104 -4.59 8.47 -16.30
CA LYS A 104 -5.14 9.43 -17.26
C LYS A 104 -4.42 10.76 -17.24
N ASP A 105 -4.08 11.23 -16.04
CA ASP A 105 -3.49 12.55 -15.83
C ASP A 105 -1.98 12.56 -16.15
N GLN A 106 -1.29 11.43 -15.91
CA GLN A 106 0.17 11.35 -15.97
C GLN A 106 0.73 10.23 -16.86
N PRO A 107 0.29 10.10 -18.13
CA PRO A 107 0.76 9.02 -19.00
C PRO A 107 2.27 9.05 -19.26
N GLU A 108 2.89 10.24 -19.29
CA GLU A 108 4.34 10.36 -19.49
C GLU A 108 5.15 9.90 -18.27
N LEU A 109 4.64 10.10 -17.05
CA LEU A 109 5.29 9.55 -15.85
C LEU A 109 5.19 8.02 -15.83
N LEU A 110 4.08 7.44 -16.29
CA LEU A 110 3.96 5.98 -16.43
C LEU A 110 4.96 5.42 -17.44
N LYS A 111 5.13 6.08 -18.60
CA LYS A 111 6.14 5.68 -19.58
C LYS A 111 7.54 5.75 -19.00
N ARG A 112 7.85 6.79 -18.22
CA ARG A 112 9.13 6.89 -17.50
C ARG A 112 9.31 5.76 -16.49
N MET A 113 8.30 5.46 -15.66
CA MET A 113 8.36 4.34 -14.71
C MET A 113 8.75 3.04 -15.41
N ALA A 114 8.06 2.70 -16.51
CA ALA A 114 8.35 1.49 -17.28
C ALA A 114 9.74 1.54 -17.96
N ALA A 115 10.09 2.63 -18.63
CA ALA A 115 11.35 2.78 -19.35
C ALA A 115 12.58 2.80 -18.44
N GLU A 116 12.43 3.27 -17.19
CA GLU A 116 13.49 3.34 -16.18
C GLU A 116 13.56 2.05 -15.32
N GLY A 117 12.77 1.02 -15.67
CA GLY A 117 12.85 -0.31 -15.06
C GLY A 117 12.10 -0.47 -13.74
N HIS A 118 11.18 0.45 -13.42
CA HIS A 118 10.31 0.33 -12.25
C HIS A 118 9.09 -0.54 -12.54
N ILE A 119 8.44 -1.02 -11.48
CA ILE A 119 7.24 -1.83 -11.59
C ILE A 119 6.01 -0.93 -11.42
N ILE A 120 5.03 -1.08 -12.31
CA ILE A 120 3.72 -0.43 -12.15
C ILE A 120 2.75 -1.47 -11.60
N GLY A 121 2.27 -1.23 -10.38
CA GLY A 121 1.28 -2.03 -9.68
C GLY A 121 -0.12 -1.42 -9.75
N ASN A 122 -1.13 -2.21 -9.41
CA ASN A 122 -2.53 -1.83 -9.45
C ASN A 122 -2.96 -1.18 -8.11
N HIS A 123 -3.62 -0.02 -8.14
CA HIS A 123 -4.23 0.60 -6.95
C HIS A 123 -5.73 0.84 -7.13
N SER A 124 -6.40 0.01 -7.94
CA SER A 124 -7.78 0.12 -8.42
C SER A 124 -8.04 1.36 -9.29
N TRP A 125 -9.11 1.33 -10.07
CA TRP A 125 -9.42 2.39 -11.02
C TRP A 125 -9.94 3.65 -10.33
N SER A 126 -10.93 3.52 -9.45
CA SER A 126 -11.63 4.62 -8.79
C SER A 126 -11.25 4.81 -7.32
N HIS A 127 -10.30 4.01 -6.80
CA HIS A 127 -9.89 4.00 -5.39
C HIS A 127 -11.06 3.79 -4.39
N PRO A 128 -11.97 2.83 -4.61
CA PRO A 128 -13.10 2.59 -3.71
C PRO A 128 -12.65 1.84 -2.45
N ASP A 129 -13.50 1.79 -1.42
CA ASP A 129 -13.41 0.71 -0.44
C ASP A 129 -13.89 -0.58 -1.13
N MET A 130 -12.95 -1.44 -1.50
CA MET A 130 -13.22 -2.67 -2.23
C MET A 130 -14.07 -3.68 -1.44
N THR A 131 -14.17 -3.55 -0.11
CA THR A 131 -14.98 -4.48 0.71
C THR A 131 -16.48 -4.30 0.47
N THR A 132 -16.89 -3.10 0.05
CA THR A 132 -18.26 -2.74 -0.30
C THR A 132 -18.70 -3.24 -1.68
N LEU A 133 -17.76 -3.71 -2.51
CA LEU A 133 -18.00 -4.13 -3.88
C LEU A 133 -18.34 -5.62 -3.99
N SER A 134 -19.03 -6.00 -5.06
CA SER A 134 -19.10 -7.41 -5.49
C SER A 134 -17.74 -7.87 -6.06
N GLU A 135 -17.51 -9.18 -6.16
CA GLU A 135 -16.30 -9.72 -6.79
C GLU A 135 -16.16 -9.28 -8.26
N ASP A 136 -17.28 -9.22 -8.99
CA ASP A 136 -17.28 -8.69 -10.37
C ASP A 136 -16.90 -7.21 -10.43
N ALA A 137 -17.40 -6.39 -9.51
CA ALA A 137 -17.03 -4.98 -9.45
C ALA A 137 -15.55 -4.81 -9.07
N ILE A 138 -15.01 -5.65 -8.17
CA ILE A 138 -13.58 -5.71 -7.88
C ILE A 138 -12.79 -6.03 -9.16
N ARG A 139 -13.16 -7.07 -9.90
CA ARG A 139 -12.49 -7.45 -11.14
C ARG A 139 -12.51 -6.31 -12.17
N ILE A 140 -13.64 -5.61 -12.31
CA ILE A 140 -13.76 -4.46 -13.22
C ILE A 140 -12.81 -3.32 -12.81
N GLU A 141 -12.69 -3.03 -11.52
CA GLU A 141 -11.75 -2.03 -10.98
C GLU A 141 -10.29 -2.38 -11.31
N LEU A 142 -9.93 -3.67 -11.22
CA LEU A 142 -8.57 -4.14 -11.47
C LEU A 142 -8.23 -4.20 -12.97
N GLU A 143 -9.11 -4.77 -13.78
CA GLU A 143 -8.88 -4.92 -15.23
C GLU A 143 -8.74 -3.57 -15.94
N LYS A 144 -9.54 -2.56 -15.58
CA LYS A 144 -9.42 -1.22 -16.18
C LYS A 144 -8.03 -0.60 -16.00
N VAL A 145 -7.43 -0.77 -14.82
CA VAL A 145 -6.05 -0.31 -14.57
C VAL A 145 -5.06 -1.10 -15.42
N LYS A 146 -5.19 -2.43 -15.45
CA LYS A 146 -4.31 -3.30 -16.23
C LYS A 146 -4.34 -2.96 -17.73
N GLU A 147 -5.53 -2.80 -18.30
CA GLU A 147 -5.71 -2.44 -19.71
C GLU A 147 -5.10 -1.09 -20.04
N GLN A 148 -5.36 -0.08 -19.22
CA GLN A 148 -4.88 1.27 -19.49
C GLN A 148 -3.36 1.41 -19.30
N VAL A 149 -2.77 0.73 -18.30
CA VAL A 149 -1.31 0.68 -18.17
C VAL A 149 -0.68 -0.04 -19.36
N ARG A 150 -1.27 -1.14 -19.83
CA ARG A 150 -0.79 -1.86 -21.03
C ARG A 150 -0.82 -0.96 -22.26
N GLU A 151 -1.89 -0.19 -22.45
CA GLU A 151 -2.01 0.75 -23.58
C GLU A 151 -0.96 1.87 -23.51
N VAL A 152 -0.70 2.43 -22.33
CA VAL A 152 0.22 3.57 -22.16
C VAL A 152 1.70 3.15 -22.22
N THR A 153 2.02 1.98 -21.67
CA THR A 153 3.42 1.59 -21.38
C THR A 153 3.90 0.35 -22.14
N GLY A 154 2.97 -0.45 -22.69
CA GLY A 154 3.28 -1.76 -23.26
C GLY A 154 3.50 -2.87 -22.21
N GLN A 155 3.42 -2.57 -20.91
CA GLN A 155 3.54 -3.56 -19.84
C GLN A 155 2.40 -4.59 -19.93
N GLN A 156 2.73 -5.85 -20.23
CA GLN A 156 1.74 -6.92 -20.42
C GLN A 156 1.26 -7.49 -19.08
N GLU A 157 2.20 -7.77 -18.18
CA GLU A 157 1.93 -8.38 -16.89
C GLU A 157 1.79 -7.33 -15.80
N MET A 158 0.85 -7.54 -14.89
CA MET A 158 0.66 -6.70 -13.72
C MET A 158 0.31 -7.60 -12.55
N THR A 159 1.32 -7.90 -11.73
CA THR A 159 1.25 -8.96 -10.72
C THR A 159 0.91 -8.43 -9.33
N TYR A 160 1.14 -7.14 -9.06
CA TYR A 160 0.99 -6.57 -7.73
C TYR A 160 -0.21 -5.65 -7.64
N LEU A 161 -0.96 -5.80 -6.55
CA LEU A 161 -2.07 -4.93 -6.18
C LEU A 161 -1.86 -4.42 -4.77
N ARG A 162 -2.15 -3.15 -4.52
CA ARG A 162 -2.36 -2.66 -3.16
C ARG A 162 -3.81 -2.25 -2.98
N PRO A 163 -4.58 -2.86 -2.06
CA PRO A 163 -5.94 -2.45 -1.80
C PRO A 163 -6.02 -0.98 -1.37
N PRO A 164 -6.95 -0.17 -1.91
CA PRO A 164 -7.12 1.23 -1.54
C PRO A 164 -7.22 1.43 -0.03
N ARG A 165 -6.50 2.44 0.48
CA ARG A 165 -6.49 2.82 1.91
C ARG A 165 -6.01 1.70 2.86
N GLY A 166 -5.48 0.60 2.33
CA GLY A 166 -5.19 -0.60 3.12
C GLY A 166 -6.44 -1.29 3.68
N ILE A 167 -7.63 -1.02 3.13
CA ILE A 167 -8.88 -1.66 3.57
C ILE A 167 -9.08 -2.95 2.78
N PHE A 168 -9.35 -4.05 3.48
CA PHE A 168 -9.51 -5.36 2.85
C PHE A 168 -10.41 -6.30 3.66
N SER A 169 -10.78 -7.41 3.02
CA SER A 169 -11.45 -8.55 3.63
C SER A 169 -10.98 -9.83 2.94
N GLU A 170 -11.36 -11.00 3.46
CA GLU A 170 -11.09 -12.29 2.82
C GLU A 170 -11.59 -12.30 1.36
N LYS A 171 -12.79 -11.76 1.10
CA LYS A 171 -13.35 -11.62 -0.25
C LYS A 171 -12.43 -10.80 -1.17
N VAL A 172 -11.92 -9.67 -0.68
CA VAL A 172 -11.04 -8.80 -1.48
C VAL A 172 -9.73 -9.52 -1.81
N LEU A 173 -9.11 -10.19 -0.85
CA LEU A 173 -7.87 -10.93 -1.10
C LEU A 173 -8.09 -12.13 -2.02
N ALA A 174 -9.18 -12.88 -1.85
CA ALA A 174 -9.54 -14.00 -2.70
C ALA A 174 -9.81 -13.56 -4.15
N ALA A 175 -10.61 -12.50 -4.35
CA ALA A 175 -10.91 -11.96 -5.67
C ALA A 175 -9.64 -11.42 -6.36
N SER A 176 -8.78 -10.71 -5.63
CA SER A 176 -7.49 -10.22 -6.14
C SER A 176 -6.59 -11.37 -6.61
N LYS A 177 -6.47 -12.42 -5.79
CA LYS A 177 -5.70 -13.61 -6.13
C LYS A 177 -6.28 -14.36 -7.33
N GLY A 178 -7.61 -14.47 -7.41
CA GLY A 178 -8.31 -15.05 -8.55
C GLY A 178 -8.10 -14.28 -9.86
N SER A 179 -7.85 -12.97 -9.77
CA SER A 179 -7.45 -12.12 -10.89
C SER A 179 -5.94 -12.12 -11.18
N GLY A 180 -5.16 -12.98 -10.52
CA GLY A 180 -3.71 -13.13 -10.74
C GLY A 180 -2.84 -12.14 -9.97
N TYR A 181 -3.41 -11.38 -9.02
CA TYR A 181 -2.65 -10.42 -8.23
C TYR A 181 -2.13 -11.02 -6.93
N THR A 182 -0.91 -10.64 -6.57
CA THR A 182 -0.39 -10.68 -5.20
C THR A 182 -0.72 -9.36 -4.53
N SER A 183 -1.49 -9.41 -3.44
CA SER A 183 -1.76 -8.21 -2.63
C SER A 183 -0.51 -7.82 -1.83
N VAL A 184 -0.11 -6.55 -1.89
CA VAL A 184 1.09 -6.01 -1.25
C VAL A 184 0.72 -4.89 -0.29
N PHE A 185 0.96 -5.13 0.99
CA PHE A 185 0.87 -4.16 2.07
C PHE A 185 2.26 -3.57 2.35
N TRP A 186 2.57 -3.24 3.60
CA TRP A 186 3.82 -2.56 3.97
C TRP A 186 4.21 -2.87 5.41
N SER A 187 5.46 -2.59 5.75
CA SER A 187 5.98 -2.72 7.11
C SER A 187 6.69 -1.45 7.60
N ILE A 188 6.82 -0.45 6.72
CA ILE A 188 7.22 0.91 7.05
C ILE A 188 6.25 1.86 6.37
N ALA A 189 5.61 2.70 7.18
CA ALA A 189 4.80 3.82 6.70
C ALA A 189 4.76 4.93 7.76
N TYR A 190 4.43 6.14 7.30
CA TYR A 190 4.10 7.26 8.16
C TYR A 190 3.10 8.17 7.43
N LYS A 191 2.53 9.17 8.13
CA LYS A 191 1.58 10.09 7.52
C LYS A 191 2.32 11.13 6.66
N ASP A 192 2.53 10.80 5.39
CA ASP A 192 3.25 11.61 4.39
C ASP A 192 2.34 12.13 3.26
N TRP A 193 1.15 11.54 3.09
CA TRP A 193 0.17 11.90 2.04
C TRP A 193 -0.56 13.25 2.23
N ASP A 194 -0.51 13.85 3.43
CA ASP A 194 -1.22 15.09 3.74
C ASP A 194 -0.39 16.31 3.31
N VAL A 195 -0.65 16.80 2.10
CA VAL A 195 0.08 17.94 1.50
C VAL A 195 -0.07 19.25 2.29
N ARG A 196 -1.06 19.35 3.20
CA ARG A 196 -1.26 20.52 4.06
C ARG A 196 -0.50 20.43 5.37
N ALA A 197 0.11 19.29 5.68
CA ALA A 197 0.78 19.01 6.95
C ALA A 197 2.20 18.43 6.77
N GLN A 198 2.92 18.92 5.75
CA GLN A 198 4.34 18.59 5.51
C GLN A 198 5.24 19.22 6.59
N LYS A 199 6.26 18.48 7.05
CA LYS A 199 7.10 18.81 8.21
C LYS A 199 8.59 18.97 7.87
N GLY A 200 8.96 18.81 6.61
CA GLY A 200 10.32 18.90 6.10
C GLY A 200 11.01 17.54 5.94
N SER A 201 12.02 17.51 5.07
CA SER A 201 12.79 16.31 4.72
C SER A 201 13.45 15.62 5.93
N ALA A 202 13.90 16.39 6.93
CA ALA A 202 14.47 15.83 8.16
C ALA A 202 13.46 14.97 8.95
N TYR A 203 12.18 15.37 8.95
CA TYR A 203 11.12 14.58 9.57
C TYR A 203 10.86 13.30 8.78
N ALA A 204 10.72 13.38 7.46
CA ALA A 204 10.57 12.21 6.58
C ALA A 204 11.72 11.22 6.77
N PHE A 205 12.95 11.71 6.71
CA PHE A 205 14.16 10.94 6.96
C PHE A 205 14.07 10.18 8.28
N GLN A 206 13.83 10.87 9.40
CA GLN A 206 13.73 10.23 10.71
C GLN A 206 12.58 9.23 10.82
N GLN A 207 11.42 9.51 10.22
CA GLN A 207 10.28 8.58 10.27
C GLN A 207 10.59 7.28 9.53
N VAL A 208 11.32 7.34 8.42
CA VAL A 208 11.69 6.15 7.64
C VAL A 208 12.87 5.43 8.27
N THR A 209 13.97 6.11 8.56
CA THR A 209 15.24 5.47 8.97
C THR A 209 15.14 4.78 10.32
N LYS A 210 14.36 5.33 11.28
CA LYS A 210 14.13 4.68 12.58
C LYS A 210 13.33 3.37 12.48
N GLN A 211 12.61 3.17 11.38
CA GLN A 211 11.78 1.99 11.15
C GLN A 211 12.49 0.94 10.30
N LEU A 212 13.69 1.19 9.79
CA LEU A 212 14.39 0.23 8.92
C LEU A 212 14.61 -1.12 9.62
N HIS A 213 14.31 -2.20 8.90
CA HIS A 213 14.52 -3.57 9.33
C HIS A 213 14.71 -4.49 8.11
N PRO A 214 15.36 -5.65 8.27
CA PRO A 214 15.47 -6.67 7.23
C PRO A 214 14.11 -7.05 6.61
N GLY A 215 14.05 -7.11 5.28
CA GLY A 215 12.85 -7.47 4.53
C GLY A 215 11.76 -6.40 4.49
N ALA A 216 12.05 -5.14 4.84
CA ALA A 216 11.00 -4.13 4.93
C ALA A 216 10.40 -3.75 3.57
N ILE A 217 9.08 -3.65 3.51
CA ILE A 217 8.35 -3.05 2.38
C ILE A 217 7.93 -1.63 2.80
N LEU A 218 8.50 -0.62 2.14
CA LEU A 218 8.25 0.79 2.44
C LEU A 218 7.05 1.27 1.62
N LEU A 219 6.05 1.85 2.27
CA LEU A 219 5.00 2.65 1.65
C LEU A 219 5.31 4.13 1.85
N LEU A 220 5.57 4.83 0.76
CA LEU A 220 5.66 6.29 0.69
C LEU A 220 4.64 6.85 -0.32
N HIS A 221 4.42 8.15 -0.30
CA HIS A 221 3.61 8.85 -1.31
C HIS A 221 4.45 9.85 -2.09
N SER A 222 4.24 9.90 -3.40
CA SER A 222 4.95 10.84 -4.28
C SER A 222 4.38 12.26 -4.28
N VAL A 223 3.37 12.54 -3.44
CA VAL A 223 2.79 13.88 -3.28
C VAL A 223 3.47 14.70 -2.18
N SER A 224 4.36 14.09 -1.41
CA SER A 224 5.08 14.71 -0.29
C SER A 224 6.38 15.37 -0.74
N GLN A 225 6.50 16.68 -0.52
CA GLN A 225 7.76 17.40 -0.72
C GLN A 225 8.84 16.85 0.22
N ASP A 226 8.46 16.50 1.45
CA ASP A 226 9.39 15.92 2.43
C ASP A 226 10.01 14.62 1.91
N ASN A 227 9.21 13.73 1.32
CA ASN A 227 9.73 12.51 0.70
C ASN A 227 10.63 12.81 -0.49
N ALA A 228 10.19 13.68 -1.41
CA ALA A 228 10.95 14.01 -2.61
C ALA A 228 12.34 14.59 -2.28
N ASP A 229 12.44 15.35 -1.19
CA ASP A 229 13.70 15.94 -0.72
C ASP A 229 14.52 14.98 0.14
N ALA A 230 13.89 14.08 0.90
CA ALA A 230 14.58 13.14 1.79
C ALA A 230 15.03 11.84 1.11
N LEU A 231 14.42 11.45 -0.01
CA LEU A 231 14.58 10.12 -0.59
C LEU A 231 16.05 9.73 -0.84
N GLY A 232 16.84 10.66 -1.41
CA GLY A 232 18.25 10.42 -1.67
C GLY A 232 19.03 10.09 -0.38
N SER A 233 18.82 10.88 0.68
CA SER A 233 19.46 10.67 1.98
C SER A 233 18.96 9.41 2.68
N ILE A 234 17.67 9.06 2.56
CA ILE A 234 17.12 7.80 3.09
C ILE A 234 17.82 6.60 2.44
N ILE A 235 17.99 6.63 1.11
CA ILE A 235 18.68 5.56 0.38
C ILE A 235 20.14 5.44 0.83
N ASP A 236 20.85 6.56 0.97
CA ASP A 236 22.25 6.58 1.39
C ASP A 236 22.42 6.06 2.83
N GLU A 237 21.54 6.46 3.76
CA GLU A 237 21.53 5.98 5.13
C GLU A 237 21.28 4.47 5.20
N ALA A 238 20.27 3.97 4.48
CA ALA A 238 19.96 2.55 4.44
C ALA A 238 21.17 1.74 3.91
N ARG A 239 21.82 2.20 2.85
CA ARG A 239 23.05 1.58 2.32
C ARG A 239 24.20 1.63 3.34
N GLY A 240 24.36 2.75 4.06
CA GLY A 240 25.34 2.89 5.14
C GLY A 240 25.15 1.86 6.27
N GLN A 241 23.90 1.46 6.53
CA GLN A 241 23.56 0.39 7.48
C GLN A 241 23.69 -1.03 6.88
N GLY A 242 24.09 -1.15 5.62
CA GLY A 242 24.29 -2.41 4.90
C GLY A 242 23.02 -2.98 4.26
N TYR A 243 22.00 -2.17 3.99
CA TYR A 243 20.83 -2.58 3.23
C TYR A 243 21.04 -2.48 1.72
N GLU A 244 20.40 -3.39 1.00
CA GLU A 244 20.23 -3.33 -0.45
C GLU A 244 18.76 -3.06 -0.80
N PHE A 245 18.52 -2.25 -1.83
CA PHE A 245 17.18 -2.05 -2.37
C PHE A 245 16.91 -3.04 -3.50
N LYS A 246 15.82 -3.79 -3.38
CA LYS A 246 15.38 -4.82 -4.33
C LYS A 246 13.99 -4.51 -4.87
N SER A 247 13.68 -5.05 -6.05
CA SER A 247 12.35 -4.97 -6.63
C SER A 247 11.41 -6.03 -6.02
N LEU A 248 10.09 -5.84 -6.11
CA LEU A 248 9.14 -6.83 -5.61
C LEU A 248 9.25 -8.22 -6.29
N PRO A 249 9.60 -8.34 -7.59
CA PRO A 249 9.89 -9.64 -8.20
C PRO A 249 11.07 -10.39 -7.58
N GLU A 250 12.03 -9.68 -7.00
CA GLU A 250 13.16 -10.26 -6.27
C GLU A 250 12.80 -10.58 -4.81
N LEU A 251 11.63 -10.15 -4.33
CA LEU A 251 11.19 -10.42 -2.97
C LEU A 251 11.01 -11.92 -2.78
N THR A 252 11.82 -12.45 -1.87
CA THR A 252 11.64 -13.79 -1.34
C THR A 252 11.04 -13.69 0.06
N GLN A 253 10.23 -14.66 0.44
CA GLN A 253 9.78 -14.82 1.82
C GLN A 253 10.69 -15.85 2.48
N ALA A 254 11.01 -15.67 3.76
CA ALA A 254 11.73 -16.68 4.51
C ALA A 254 10.95 -18.01 4.45
N ALA A 255 11.66 -19.14 4.31
CA ALA A 255 11.03 -20.44 4.52
C ALA A 255 10.44 -20.45 5.93
N GLU A 256 9.18 -20.88 6.08
CA GLU A 256 8.63 -21.10 7.43
C GLU A 256 9.58 -22.05 8.17
N PRO A 257 10.00 -21.74 9.41
CA PRO A 257 10.72 -22.70 10.21
C PRO A 257 9.84 -23.96 10.30
N ALA A 258 10.41 -25.11 9.93
CA ALA A 258 9.71 -26.38 10.02
C ALA A 258 9.04 -26.49 11.40
N PRO A 259 7.78 -26.97 11.48
CA PRO A 259 7.12 -27.13 12.76
C PRO A 259 8.03 -27.92 13.68
N SER A 260 8.34 -27.34 14.85
CA SER A 260 9.16 -27.98 15.87
C SER A 260 8.57 -29.37 16.12
N SER A 261 9.31 -30.41 15.75
CA SER A 261 8.94 -31.77 16.09
C SER A 261 8.94 -31.84 17.61
N ALA A 262 7.75 -31.94 18.19
CA ALA A 262 7.58 -32.25 19.60
C ALA A 262 8.41 -33.50 19.93
N PRO A 263 9.07 -33.56 21.09
CA PRO A 263 9.84 -34.73 21.46
C PRO A 263 8.91 -35.94 21.48
N GLU A 264 9.30 -36.95 20.71
CA GLU A 264 8.66 -38.25 20.65
C GLU A 264 8.70 -38.84 22.06
N VAL A 265 7.56 -38.78 22.77
CA VAL A 265 7.38 -39.48 24.03
C VAL A 265 7.29 -40.95 23.67
N THR A 266 8.41 -41.64 23.77
CA THR A 266 8.49 -43.09 23.62
C THR A 266 7.84 -43.75 24.85
N PRO A 267 7.08 -44.84 24.66
CA PRO A 267 6.28 -45.49 25.70
C PRO A 267 7.11 -46.22 26.76
#